data_AF-A0A7J4TXY7-F1
#
_entry.id   AF-A0A7J4TXY7-F1
#
_cell.length_a   1.000
_cell.length_b   1.000
_cell.length_c   1.000
_cell.angle_alpha   90.00
_cell.angle_beta   90.00
_cell.angle_gamma   90.00
#
_symmetry.space_group_name_H-M   'P 1'
#
loop_
_entity.id
_entity.type
_entity.pdbx_description
1 polymer ?
#
loop_
_entity_poly.entity_id
_entity_poly.type
_entity_poly.pdbx_seq_one_letter_code
_entity_poly.pdbx_strand_id
1 'polypeptide(L)'
;MRSSIDLAETGLRYVNFDSAWGIPQYITAVGEFRYGALVLDGASPTLTELSFNQINTSSVLTTNLAQPSFNGGDFAVGIDANTGIVGAALQIYSSGSSVSPFSLSDIALTGTNNGCGDRDNGRHTIWAENSFIEIDNAEIQSGDFGIGLWTSAGSV
;
A
#
# COMPACT_ATOMS: atom_id res chain seq x y z
N MET A 1 8.11 -23.12 -4.09
CA MET A 1 8.46 -22.46 -2.81
C MET A 1 9.87 -21.91 -2.94
N ARG A 2 10.03 -20.59 -3.05
CA ARG A 2 11.32 -19.91 -2.86
C ARG A 2 11.16 -19.04 -1.62
N SER A 3 11.30 -19.64 -0.44
CA SER A 3 11.31 -18.92 0.83
C SER A 3 12.75 -18.56 1.17
N SER A 4 13.15 -17.31 0.92
CA SER A 4 14.36 -16.73 1.51
C SER A 4 14.08 -16.08 2.87
N ILE A 5 12.81 -15.96 3.26
CA ILE A 5 12.37 -15.33 4.50
C ILE A 5 11.26 -16.20 5.13
N ASP A 6 11.34 -16.40 6.45
CA ASP A 6 10.34 -17.15 7.20
C ASP A 6 9.14 -16.23 7.47
N LEU A 7 8.06 -16.42 6.71
CA LEU A 7 6.89 -15.55 6.76
C LEU A 7 6.15 -15.61 8.11
N ALA A 8 6.31 -16.67 8.90
CA ALA A 8 5.68 -16.77 10.22
C ALA A 8 6.41 -15.96 11.29
N GLU A 9 7.73 -15.76 11.13
CA GLU A 9 8.59 -15.12 12.13
C GLU A 9 9.09 -13.73 11.70
N THR A 10 8.94 -13.39 10.41
CA THR A 10 9.47 -12.15 9.86
C THR A 10 8.54 -10.98 10.15
N GLY A 11 9.09 -9.96 10.80
CA GLY A 11 8.45 -8.67 10.91
C GLY A 11 9.43 -7.51 10.77
N LEU A 12 8.91 -6.37 10.34
CA LEU A 12 9.64 -5.10 10.31
C LEU A 12 9.02 -4.18 11.34
N ARG A 13 9.85 -3.59 12.20
CA ARG A 13 9.40 -2.72 13.29
C ARG A 13 10.18 -1.42 13.27
N TYR A 14 9.50 -0.29 13.31
CA TYR A 14 10.11 1.05 13.36
C TYR A 14 11.10 1.32 12.21
N VAL A 15 10.81 0.77 11.02
CA VAL A 15 11.64 0.99 9.83
C VAL A 15 11.18 2.25 9.13
N ASN A 16 12.13 3.13 8.85
CA ASN A 16 11.91 4.36 8.09
C ASN A 16 12.45 4.22 6.66
N PHE A 17 11.60 4.52 5.69
CA PHE A 17 11.95 4.63 4.28
C PHE A 17 11.94 6.11 3.90
N ASP A 18 13.12 6.64 3.54
CA ASP A 18 13.27 8.03 3.14
C ASP A 18 13.73 8.13 1.68
N SER A 19 13.04 8.95 0.88
CA SER A 19 13.41 9.26 -0.50
C SER A 19 13.55 8.02 -1.40
N ALA A 20 12.80 6.96 -1.12
CA ALA A 20 12.86 5.72 -1.88
C ALA A 20 12.14 5.89 -3.24
N TRP A 21 12.79 5.48 -4.33
CA TRP A 21 12.21 5.61 -5.66
C TRP A 21 11.07 4.60 -5.90
N GLY A 22 11.33 3.34 -5.56
CA GLY A 22 10.40 2.23 -5.71
C GLY A 22 10.98 1.08 -6.52
N ILE A 23 10.57 -0.14 -6.20
CA ILE A 23 10.96 -1.37 -6.89
C ILE A 23 9.87 -1.71 -7.90
N PRO A 24 10.20 -1.93 -9.19
CA PRO A 24 9.23 -2.37 -10.18
C PRO A 24 8.75 -3.79 -9.86
N GLN A 25 7.44 -3.97 -9.85
CA GLN A 25 6.78 -5.26 -9.69
C GLN A 25 5.68 -5.40 -10.75
N TYR A 26 5.69 -6.52 -11.46
CA TYR A 26 4.65 -6.81 -12.44
C TYR A 26 3.39 -7.32 -11.73
N ILE A 27 2.27 -6.63 -11.89
CA ILE A 27 1.00 -7.00 -11.27
C ILE A 27 0.14 -7.70 -12.31
N THR A 28 0.00 -9.02 -12.15
CA THR A 28 -0.74 -9.88 -13.07
C THR A 28 -2.22 -9.52 -13.16
N ALA A 29 -2.82 -9.02 -12.07
CA ALA A 29 -4.23 -8.64 -12.00
C ALA A 29 -4.60 -7.50 -12.96
N VAL A 30 -3.68 -6.56 -13.18
CA VAL A 30 -3.88 -5.37 -14.05
C VAL A 30 -3.02 -5.40 -15.31
N GLY A 31 -2.11 -6.39 -15.42
CA GLY A 31 -1.28 -6.59 -16.61
C GLY A 31 -0.16 -5.56 -16.81
N GLU A 32 0.22 -4.83 -15.77
CA GLU A 32 1.19 -3.72 -15.86
C GLU A 32 2.19 -3.69 -14.69
N PHE A 33 3.28 -2.92 -14.85
CA PHE A 33 4.24 -2.69 -13.79
C PHE A 33 3.74 -1.60 -12.82
N ARG A 34 3.80 -1.92 -11.53
CA ARG A 34 3.63 -0.97 -10.43
C ARG A 34 4.93 -0.84 -9.67
N TYR A 35 5.02 0.20 -8.86
CA TYR A 35 6.23 0.55 -8.12
C TYR A 35 5.84 0.84 -6.68
N GLY A 36 6.64 0.33 -5.75
CA GLY A 36 6.50 0.63 -4.32
C GLY A 36 7.85 0.57 -3.62
N ALA A 37 8.03 1.38 -2.58
CA ALA A 37 9.25 1.39 -1.77
C ALA A 37 9.42 0.08 -1.00
N LEU A 38 8.32 -0.49 -0.51
CA LEU A 38 8.24 -1.85 0.03
C LEU A 38 7.28 -2.69 -0.82
N VAL A 39 7.76 -3.82 -1.34
CA VAL A 39 6.95 -4.77 -2.13
C VAL A 39 6.76 -6.07 -1.34
N LEU A 40 5.50 -6.46 -1.13
CA LEU A 40 5.13 -7.72 -0.49
C LEU A 40 4.42 -8.62 -1.51
N ASP A 41 5.15 -9.61 -2.00
CA ASP A 41 4.69 -10.55 -3.02
C ASP A 41 4.45 -11.93 -2.37
N GLY A 42 3.19 -12.28 -2.15
CA GLY A 42 2.78 -13.53 -1.48
C GLY A 42 3.31 -13.67 -0.05
N ALA A 43 3.71 -12.57 0.56
CA ALA A 43 4.30 -12.51 1.89
C ALA A 43 3.27 -12.08 2.94
N SER A 44 3.37 -12.64 4.15
CA SER A 44 2.45 -12.36 5.25
C SER A 44 3.15 -11.90 6.55
N PRO A 45 4.08 -10.92 6.50
CA PRO A 45 4.78 -10.45 7.69
C PRO A 45 3.88 -9.59 8.60
N THR A 46 4.27 -9.47 9.87
CA THR A 46 3.76 -8.40 10.75
C THR A 46 4.66 -7.16 10.64
N LEU A 47 4.05 -6.02 10.36
CA LEU A 47 4.71 -4.75 10.15
C LEU A 47 4.22 -3.76 11.20
N THR A 48 5.13 -3.17 11.95
CA THR A 48 4.79 -2.31 13.09
C THR A 48 5.47 -0.96 12.95
N GLU A 49 4.69 0.12 13.03
CA GLU A 49 5.19 1.50 13.10
C GLU A 49 6.18 1.81 11.97
N LEU A 50 5.81 1.44 10.73
CA LEU A 50 6.60 1.80 9.56
C LEU A 50 6.41 3.29 9.23
N SER A 51 7.45 3.95 8.75
CA SER A 51 7.37 5.34 8.33
C SER A 51 7.89 5.50 6.91
N PHE A 52 7.17 6.26 6.11
CA PHE A 52 7.52 6.53 4.71
C PHE A 52 7.52 8.03 4.46
N ASN A 53 8.69 8.57 4.12
CA ASN A 53 8.87 9.98 3.85
C ASN A 53 9.43 10.22 2.44
N GLN A 54 8.85 11.21 1.75
CA GLN A 54 9.28 11.63 0.41
C GLN A 54 9.41 10.48 -0.61
N ILE A 55 8.47 9.54 -0.61
CA ILE A 55 8.48 8.40 -1.52
C ILE A 55 8.06 8.83 -2.93
N ASN A 56 8.79 8.41 -3.96
CA ASN A 56 8.50 8.82 -5.32
C ASN A 56 7.23 8.19 -5.88
N THR A 57 7.01 6.88 -5.63
CA THR A 57 5.97 6.09 -6.29
C THR A 57 4.82 5.68 -5.35
N SER A 58 5.07 4.76 -4.43
CA SER A 58 4.13 4.32 -3.40
C SER A 58 4.89 3.84 -2.17
N SER A 59 4.37 4.03 -0.97
CA SER A 59 4.97 3.46 0.24
C SER A 59 5.02 1.94 0.18
N VAL A 60 3.86 1.30 -0.06
CA VAL A 60 3.75 -0.15 -0.08
C VAL A 60 2.99 -0.62 -1.31
N LEU A 61 3.47 -1.71 -1.90
CA LEU A 61 2.79 -2.46 -2.95
C LEU A 61 2.66 -3.92 -2.53
N THR A 62 1.45 -4.48 -2.56
CA THR A 62 1.20 -5.87 -2.21
C THR A 62 0.52 -6.64 -3.33
N THR A 63 0.90 -7.92 -3.48
CA THR A 63 0.36 -8.77 -4.54
C THR A 63 0.41 -10.28 -4.24
N ASN A 64 -0.19 -11.08 -5.12
CA ASN A 64 -0.14 -12.54 -5.14
C ASN A 64 -0.53 -13.20 -3.81
N LEU A 65 -1.70 -12.83 -3.27
CA LEU A 65 -2.26 -13.33 -2.01
C LEU A 65 -1.39 -13.01 -0.79
N ALA A 66 -0.62 -11.92 -0.83
CA ALA A 66 0.04 -11.40 0.36
C ALA A 66 -1.01 -11.12 1.46
N GLN A 67 -0.72 -11.54 2.69
CA GLN A 67 -1.59 -11.37 3.87
C GLN A 67 -0.82 -10.71 5.03
N PRO A 68 -0.18 -9.55 4.81
CA PRO A 68 0.51 -8.84 5.88
C PRO A 68 -0.49 -8.26 6.89
N SER A 69 0.03 -8.02 8.09
CA SER A 69 -0.65 -7.24 9.12
C SER A 69 0.17 -5.99 9.41
N PHE A 70 -0.45 -4.82 9.24
CA PHE A 70 0.12 -3.53 9.58
C PHE A 70 -0.48 -3.03 10.89
N ASN A 71 0.38 -2.64 11.83
CA ASN A 71 0.01 -2.09 13.12
C ASN A 71 0.76 -0.76 13.31
N GLY A 72 0.03 0.35 13.19
CA GLY A 72 0.61 1.68 13.25
C GLY A 72 1.42 2.05 12.00
N GLY A 73 1.90 3.28 11.99
CA GLY A 73 2.80 3.81 10.96
C GLY A 73 2.19 4.88 10.05
N ASP A 74 3.09 5.58 9.36
CA ASP A 74 2.81 6.70 8.47
C ASP A 74 3.12 6.33 7.02
N PHE A 75 2.12 6.44 6.15
CA PHE A 75 2.22 6.07 4.74
C PHE A 75 1.86 7.26 3.86
N ALA A 76 2.65 7.51 2.83
CA ALA A 76 2.51 8.67 1.96
C ALA A 76 2.36 8.26 0.49
N VAL A 77 1.50 8.97 -0.25
CA VAL A 77 1.40 8.82 -1.70
C VAL A 77 2.71 9.22 -2.39
N GLY A 78 2.92 8.72 -3.61
CA GLY A 78 4.07 9.09 -4.42
C GLY A 78 4.11 10.57 -4.77
N ILE A 79 5.28 11.19 -4.63
CA ILE A 79 5.50 12.61 -4.92
C ILE A 79 6.35 12.89 -6.18
N ASP A 80 6.71 11.87 -6.98
CA ASP A 80 7.53 12.08 -8.18
C ASP A 80 6.76 12.79 -9.31
N ALA A 81 6.80 14.12 -9.25
CA ALA A 81 6.21 14.99 -10.25
C ALA A 81 6.96 14.98 -11.60
N ASN A 82 8.20 14.47 -11.65
CA ASN A 82 9.06 14.60 -12.83
C ASN A 82 8.91 13.42 -13.81
N THR A 83 8.74 12.21 -13.29
CA THR A 83 8.60 11.00 -14.13
C THR A 83 7.15 10.66 -14.45
N GLY A 84 6.19 11.20 -13.68
CA GLY A 84 4.77 10.85 -13.79
C GLY A 84 4.45 9.43 -13.28
N ILE A 85 5.45 8.72 -12.74
CA ILE A 85 5.29 7.39 -12.14
C ILE A 85 5.02 7.60 -10.65
N VAL A 86 3.75 7.54 -10.30
CA VAL A 86 3.23 7.91 -8.98
C VAL A 86 2.01 7.04 -8.68
N GLY A 87 1.80 6.72 -7.42
CA GLY A 87 0.73 5.81 -6.98
C GLY A 87 0.12 6.21 -5.64
N ALA A 88 -0.86 5.43 -5.21
CA ALA A 88 -1.44 5.53 -3.87
C ALA A 88 -0.37 5.25 -2.79
N ALA A 89 -0.61 5.63 -1.53
CA ALA A 89 0.31 5.31 -0.45
C ALA A 89 0.41 3.79 -0.29
N LEU A 90 -0.76 3.13 -0.28
CA LEU A 90 -0.89 1.69 -0.30
C LEU A 90 -1.52 1.24 -1.60
N GLN A 91 -0.81 0.39 -2.34
CA GLN A 91 -1.32 -0.29 -3.53
C GLN A 91 -1.49 -1.77 -3.23
N ILE A 92 -2.73 -2.25 -3.24
CA ILE A 92 -3.09 -3.59 -2.79
C ILE A 92 -3.79 -4.31 -3.95
N TYR A 93 -3.14 -5.32 -4.51
CA TYR A 93 -3.68 -6.08 -5.64
C TYR A 93 -3.76 -7.56 -5.27
N SER A 94 -4.88 -8.23 -5.55
CA SER A 94 -5.02 -9.68 -5.34
C SER A 94 -4.48 -10.16 -3.99
N SER A 95 -4.65 -9.37 -2.93
CA SER A 95 -4.08 -9.62 -1.60
C SER A 95 -5.19 -9.98 -0.61
N GLY A 96 -4.85 -10.74 0.42
CA GLY A 96 -5.84 -11.26 1.34
C GLY A 96 -6.73 -12.37 0.77
N SER A 97 -7.54 -12.95 1.64
CA SER A 97 -8.56 -13.95 1.33
C SER A 97 -9.69 -13.86 2.37
N SER A 98 -10.82 -14.50 2.12
CA SER A 98 -11.96 -14.51 3.06
C SER A 98 -11.67 -15.19 4.40
N VAL A 99 -10.56 -15.92 4.53
CA VAL A 99 -10.15 -16.63 5.75
C VAL A 99 -8.98 -15.94 6.44
N SER A 100 -8.10 -15.30 5.65
CA SER A 100 -6.97 -14.52 6.13
C SER A 100 -6.90 -13.24 5.30
N PRO A 101 -7.47 -12.13 5.81
CA PRO A 101 -7.51 -10.86 5.13
C PRO A 101 -6.16 -10.13 5.23
N PHE A 102 -5.92 -9.18 4.31
CA PHE A 102 -4.90 -8.16 4.50
C PHE A 102 -5.40 -7.20 5.58
N SER A 103 -4.62 -6.94 6.64
CA SER A 103 -5.08 -6.11 7.77
C SER A 103 -4.27 -4.83 7.95
N LEU A 104 -5.00 -3.74 8.18
CA LEU A 104 -4.49 -2.43 8.55
C LEU A 104 -5.11 -2.03 9.88
N SER A 105 -4.28 -1.74 10.89
CA SER A 105 -4.73 -1.19 12.16
C SER A 105 -3.96 0.07 12.53
N ASP A 106 -4.67 1.12 12.95
CA ASP A 106 -4.10 2.34 13.54
C ASP A 106 -3.10 3.09 12.63
N ILE A 107 -3.35 3.10 11.31
CA ILE A 107 -2.43 3.71 10.34
C ILE A 107 -2.77 5.18 10.07
N ALA A 108 -1.74 5.96 9.73
CA ALA A 108 -1.88 7.32 9.22
C ALA A 108 -1.50 7.39 7.74
N LEU A 109 -2.29 8.10 6.95
CA LEU A 109 -2.17 8.22 5.51
C LEU A 109 -2.07 9.69 5.10
N THR A 110 -1.03 10.01 4.34
CA THR A 110 -0.82 11.32 3.73
C THR A 110 -0.96 11.21 2.21
N GLY A 111 -2.05 11.77 1.70
CA GLY A 111 -2.33 11.92 0.28
C GLY A 111 -1.89 13.26 -0.29
N THR A 112 -2.13 13.44 -1.58
CA THR A 112 -2.02 14.74 -2.25
C THR A 112 -3.12 15.69 -1.78
N ASN A 113 -2.96 16.97 -2.11
CA ASN A 113 -3.97 18.02 -1.86
C ASN A 113 -4.24 18.77 -3.16
N ASN A 114 -4.43 18.02 -4.24
CA ASN A 114 -4.62 18.60 -5.56
C ASN A 114 -6.10 18.85 -5.86
N GLY A 115 -7.01 18.10 -5.21
CA GLY A 115 -8.45 18.15 -5.42
C GLY A 115 -9.01 16.88 -6.05
N CYS A 116 -10.34 16.75 -6.04
CA CYS A 116 -11.07 15.57 -6.52
C CYS A 116 -11.68 15.76 -7.92
N GLY A 117 -11.40 16.87 -8.59
CA GLY A 117 -11.88 17.13 -9.95
C GLY A 117 -11.12 16.31 -11.00
N ASP A 118 -11.75 16.10 -12.16
CA ASP A 118 -11.18 15.31 -13.27
C ASP A 118 -9.84 15.84 -13.80
N ARG A 119 -9.50 17.11 -13.51
CA ARG A 119 -8.27 17.78 -13.93
C ARG A 119 -7.28 18.02 -12.79
N ASP A 120 -7.67 17.67 -11.57
CA ASP A 120 -6.90 17.97 -10.37
C ASP A 120 -5.78 16.95 -10.18
N ASN A 121 -5.76 15.84 -10.93
CA ASN A 121 -4.80 14.75 -10.76
C ASN A 121 -4.73 14.27 -9.29
N GLY A 122 -5.89 14.26 -8.64
CA GLY A 122 -6.01 13.76 -7.28
C GLY A 122 -5.73 12.26 -7.20
N ARG A 123 -5.43 11.78 -6.00
CA ARG A 123 -5.06 10.38 -5.76
C ARG A 123 -5.80 9.79 -4.59
N HIS A 124 -6.00 8.48 -4.68
CA HIS A 124 -6.37 7.66 -3.54
C HIS A 124 -5.15 7.47 -2.64
N THR A 125 -5.37 7.47 -1.32
CA THR A 125 -4.35 7.07 -0.34
C THR A 125 -4.23 5.56 -0.27
N ILE A 126 -5.34 4.83 -0.41
CA ILE A 126 -5.36 3.37 -0.55
C ILE A 126 -6.03 3.02 -1.88
N TRP A 127 -5.33 2.24 -2.70
CA TRP A 127 -5.90 1.57 -3.85
C TRP A 127 -5.95 0.07 -3.60
N ALA A 128 -7.15 -0.51 -3.61
CA ALA A 128 -7.35 -1.93 -3.42
C ALA A 128 -8.13 -2.56 -4.57
N GLU A 129 -7.57 -3.60 -5.18
CA GLU A 129 -8.20 -4.28 -6.30
C GLU A 129 -8.15 -5.80 -6.15
N ASN A 130 -9.28 -6.47 -6.41
CA ASN A 130 -9.42 -7.93 -6.29
C ASN A 130 -8.91 -8.49 -4.95
N SER A 131 -9.07 -7.74 -3.87
CA SER A 131 -8.42 -8.03 -2.58
C SER A 131 -9.46 -8.22 -1.47
N PHE A 132 -9.05 -8.91 -0.40
CA PHE A 132 -9.82 -9.01 0.84
C PHE A 132 -9.08 -8.25 1.95
N ILE A 133 -9.66 -7.13 2.39
CA ILE A 133 -8.97 -6.15 3.23
C ILE A 133 -9.82 -5.82 4.45
N GLU A 134 -9.18 -5.80 5.62
CA GLU A 134 -9.75 -5.29 6.86
C GLU A 134 -8.98 -4.04 7.28
N ILE A 135 -9.70 -2.94 7.44
CA ILE A 135 -9.17 -1.67 7.91
C ILE A 135 -9.83 -1.36 9.25
N ASP A 136 -9.02 -1.26 10.29
CA ASP A 136 -9.42 -0.84 11.63
C ASP A 136 -8.67 0.45 11.96
N ASN A 137 -9.39 1.58 12.07
CA ASN A 137 -8.80 2.89 12.35
C ASN A 137 -7.70 3.34 11.36
N ALA A 138 -8.12 3.89 10.21
CA ALA A 138 -7.22 4.58 9.28
C ALA A 138 -7.47 6.09 9.28
N GLU A 139 -6.47 6.87 9.70
CA GLU A 139 -6.51 8.33 9.67
C GLU A 139 -5.97 8.85 8.34
N ILE A 140 -6.80 9.56 7.58
CA ILE A 140 -6.37 10.26 6.35
C ILE A 140 -6.13 11.72 6.72
N GLN A 141 -4.86 12.07 6.97
CA GLN A 141 -4.45 13.41 7.39
C GLN A 141 -4.62 14.44 6.26
N SER A 142 -4.33 14.00 5.03
CA SER A 142 -4.60 14.72 3.80
C SER A 142 -4.90 13.70 2.70
N GLY A 143 -5.68 14.08 1.71
CA GLY A 143 -5.93 13.20 0.57
C GLY A 143 -7.05 13.72 -0.29
N ASP A 144 -7.02 13.34 -1.58
CA ASP A 144 -8.07 13.71 -2.51
C ASP A 144 -9.20 12.66 -2.44
N PHE A 145 -8.97 11.48 -3.03
CA PHE A 145 -10.01 10.47 -3.18
C PHE A 145 -10.07 9.45 -2.03
N GLY A 146 -9.22 9.58 -1.01
CA GLY A 146 -9.18 8.70 0.14
C GLY A 146 -8.99 7.22 -0.24
N ILE A 147 -9.88 6.33 0.23
CA ILE A 147 -9.80 4.88 -0.01
C ILE A 147 -10.61 4.51 -1.26
N GLY A 148 -9.98 3.83 -2.20
CA GLY A 148 -10.64 3.23 -3.36
C GLY A 148 -10.60 1.71 -3.30
N LEU A 149 -11.77 1.08 -3.44
CA LEU A 149 -11.95 -0.38 -3.44
C LEU A 149 -12.61 -0.83 -4.75
N TRP A 150 -11.91 -1.65 -5.54
CA TRP A 150 -12.40 -2.22 -6.79
C TRP A 150 -12.47 -3.74 -6.68
N THR A 151 -13.63 -4.32 -6.97
CA THR A 151 -13.85 -5.77 -6.93
C THR A 151 -13.27 -6.44 -5.68
N SER A 152 -13.26 -5.71 -4.57
CA SER A 152 -12.64 -6.09 -3.30
C SER A 152 -13.72 -6.31 -2.24
N ALA A 153 -13.38 -7.07 -1.21
CA ALA A 153 -14.27 -7.44 -0.11
C ALA A 153 -13.58 -7.22 1.26
N GLY A 154 -14.35 -7.28 2.34
CA GLY A 154 -13.86 -7.12 3.71
C GLY A 154 -14.59 -6.03 4.49
N SER A 155 -13.88 -5.32 5.36
CA SER A 155 -14.44 -4.30 6.25
C SER A 155 -13.56 -3.06 6.35
N VAL A 156 -14.21 -1.91 6.57
CA VAL A 156 -13.61 -0.59 6.84
C VAL A 156 -14.37 0.05 7.99
#